data_AF-W4P6M6-F1
#
_entry.id   AF-W4P6M6-F1
#
_cell.length_a   1.000
_cell.length_b   1.000
_cell.length_c   1.000
_cell.angle_alpha   90.00
_cell.angle_beta   90.00
_cell.angle_gamma   90.00
#
_symmetry.space_group_name_H-M   'P 1'
#
loop_
_entity.id
_entity.type
_entity.pdbx_description
1 polymer ?
#
loop_
_entity_poly.entity_id
_entity_poly.type
_entity_poly.pdbx_seq_one_letter_code
_entity_poly.pdbx_strand_id
1 'polypeptide(L)'
;MKNVKPGGYILGDEGSGAAMGKMFLSDLLKGLAPKDLANNFYDKFRITANEVMESVYNRPFPNRFLATIAYFLADHTDNDYALNLITGSLRNFFTRNVCQYDYQNYPIRFVGSLAYTYAPLLKEIVKEYGMKLDVIEETLMNGLIEYHSMNIEEP
;
A
#
# COMPACT_ATOMS: atom_id res chain seq x y z
N MET A 1 7.29 -4.45 -24.31
CA MET A 1 7.47 -3.93 -22.93
C MET A 1 7.52 -5.11 -21.97
N LYS A 2 8.46 -5.11 -21.03
CA LYS A 2 8.53 -6.08 -19.94
C LYS A 2 7.46 -5.70 -18.91
N ASN A 3 6.61 -6.63 -18.49
CA ASN A 3 5.67 -6.41 -17.38
C ASN A 3 6.15 -7.24 -16.17
N VAL A 4 6.44 -6.56 -15.08
CA VAL A 4 6.77 -7.20 -13.80
C VAL A 4 5.49 -7.80 -13.22
N LYS A 5 5.52 -9.09 -12.90
CA LYS A 5 4.38 -9.78 -12.27
C LYS A 5 4.35 -9.41 -10.78
N PRO A 6 3.20 -8.97 -10.23
CA PRO A 6 3.13 -8.50 -8.85
C PRO A 6 3.17 -9.63 -7.82
N GLY A 7 2.90 -10.88 -8.21
CA GLY A 7 2.99 -12.05 -7.32
C GLY A 7 1.82 -12.24 -6.35
N GLY A 8 0.95 -11.24 -6.20
CA GLY A 8 -0.20 -11.33 -5.29
C GLY A 8 0.22 -11.25 -3.82
N TYR A 9 -0.74 -10.98 -2.94
CA TYR A 9 -0.50 -10.71 -1.51
C TYR A 9 0.30 -11.76 -0.73
N ILE A 10 0.42 -12.99 -1.24
CA ILE A 10 1.26 -14.05 -0.64
C ILE A 10 2.72 -13.90 -1.08
N LEU A 11 2.98 -13.84 -2.39
CA LEU A 11 4.33 -13.93 -2.97
C LEU A 11 4.98 -12.58 -3.27
N GLY A 12 4.20 -11.50 -3.30
CA GLY A 12 4.65 -10.15 -3.61
C GLY A 12 3.63 -9.12 -3.13
N ASP A 13 3.07 -8.35 -4.07
CA ASP A 13 2.27 -7.13 -3.85
C ASP A 13 2.96 -6.20 -2.83
N GLU A 14 4.27 -6.02 -2.96
CA GLU A 14 5.00 -5.09 -2.10
C GLU A 14 4.39 -3.69 -2.18
N GLY A 15 4.37 -2.95 -1.07
CA GLY A 15 3.71 -1.65 -0.99
C GLY A 15 2.18 -1.68 -0.99
N SER A 16 1.55 -2.86 -1.16
CA SER A 16 0.10 -3.00 -1.02
C SER A 16 -0.35 -3.03 0.43
N GLY A 17 -1.64 -2.74 0.63
CA GLY A 17 -2.24 -2.78 1.95
C GLY A 17 -2.28 -4.19 2.51
N ALA A 18 -2.45 -5.19 1.64
CA ALA A 18 -2.43 -6.59 2.06
C ALA A 18 -1.04 -7.02 2.54
N ALA A 19 0.03 -6.57 1.88
CA ALA A 19 1.40 -6.82 2.31
C ALA A 19 1.70 -6.15 3.66
N MET A 20 1.33 -4.88 3.83
CA MET A 20 1.51 -4.15 5.09
C MET A 20 0.71 -4.77 6.24
N GLY A 21 -0.57 -5.07 6.02
CA GLY A 21 -1.42 -5.71 7.02
C GLY A 21 -0.90 -7.09 7.42
N LYS A 22 -0.40 -7.87 6.46
CA LYS A 22 0.23 -9.18 6.72
C LYS A 22 1.46 -9.04 7.62
N MET A 23 2.34 -8.08 7.33
CA MET A 23 3.55 -7.82 8.14
C MET A 23 3.15 -7.43 9.57
N PHE A 24 2.23 -6.48 9.72
CA PHE A 24 1.77 -6.02 11.02
C PHE A 24 1.13 -7.14 11.86
N LEU A 25 0.17 -7.87 11.30
CA LEU A 25 -0.50 -8.95 12.02
C LEU A 25 0.47 -10.08 12.40
N SER A 26 1.43 -10.38 11.52
CA SER A 26 2.47 -11.37 11.80
C SER A 26 3.28 -11.00 13.04
N ASP A 27 3.61 -9.71 13.21
CA ASP A 27 4.33 -9.20 14.38
C ASP A 27 3.43 -9.07 15.61
N LEU A 28 2.19 -8.62 15.43
CA LEU A 28 1.17 -8.54 16.47
C LEU A 28 0.95 -9.90 17.15
N LEU A 29 0.77 -10.96 16.35
CA LEU A 29 0.57 -12.33 16.84
C LEU A 29 1.80 -12.91 17.55
N LYS A 30 3.00 -12.41 17.25
CA LYS A 30 4.24 -12.80 17.92
C LYS A 30 4.60 -11.90 19.10
N GLY A 31 3.79 -10.88 19.41
CA GLY A 31 4.08 -9.90 20.45
C GLY A 31 5.29 -8.99 20.13
N LEU A 32 5.63 -8.83 18.85
CA LEU A 32 6.72 -7.98 18.38
C LEU A 32 6.27 -6.54 18.09
N ALA A 33 4.99 -6.33 17.81
CA ALA A 33 4.43 -5.00 17.66
C ALA A 33 4.45 -4.23 19.00
N PRO A 34 4.68 -2.91 19.01
CA PRO A 34 4.61 -2.10 20.23
C PRO A 34 3.28 -2.29 20.97
N LYS A 35 3.34 -2.38 22.30
CA LYS A 35 2.16 -2.69 23.13
C LYS A 35 1.01 -1.69 22.93
N ASP A 36 1.31 -0.40 22.86
CA ASP A 36 0.28 0.63 22.71
C ASP A 36 -0.42 0.52 21.35
N LEU A 37 0.34 0.28 20.28
CA LEU A 37 -0.21 0.06 18.94
C LEU A 37 -1.02 -1.24 18.86
N ALA A 38 -0.56 -2.30 19.51
CA ALA A 38 -1.28 -3.57 19.61
C ALA A 38 -2.61 -3.43 20.36
N ASN A 39 -2.61 -2.70 21.48
CA ASN A 39 -3.83 -2.41 22.24
C ASN A 39 -4.81 -1.60 21.41
N ASN A 40 -4.35 -0.52 20.76
CA ASN A 40 -5.18 0.28 19.85
C ASN A 40 -5.79 -0.55 18.73
N PHE A 41 -5.04 -1.51 18.18
CA PHE A 41 -5.54 -2.42 17.16
C PHE A 41 -6.68 -3.29 17.71
N TYR A 42 -6.48 -3.98 18.83
CA TYR A 42 -7.52 -4.83 19.42
C TYR A 42 -8.75 -4.04 19.86
N ASP A 43 -8.57 -2.82 20.33
CA ASP A 43 -9.67 -1.93 20.69
C ASP A 43 -10.46 -1.43 19.46
N LYS A 44 -9.77 -1.10 18.36
CA LYS A 44 -10.43 -0.63 17.13
C LYS A 44 -11.15 -1.75 16.40
N PHE A 45 -10.50 -2.91 16.25
CA PHE A 45 -11.04 -4.01 15.44
C PHE A 45 -11.94 -4.96 16.23
N ARG A 46 -11.86 -4.97 17.57
CA ARG A 46 -12.66 -5.83 18.45
C ARG A 46 -12.58 -7.32 18.05
N ILE A 47 -11.38 -7.76 17.67
CA ILE A 47 -11.07 -9.16 17.32
C ILE A 47 -9.97 -9.71 18.21
N THR A 48 -9.94 -11.01 18.38
CA THR A 48 -8.92 -11.76 19.10
C THR A 48 -7.82 -12.27 18.16
N ALA A 49 -6.69 -12.72 18.72
CA ALA A 49 -5.62 -13.36 17.95
C ALA A 49 -6.12 -14.59 17.14
N ASN A 50 -7.06 -15.36 17.70
CA ASN A 50 -7.65 -16.50 17.01
C ASN A 50 -8.53 -16.06 15.82
N GLU A 51 -9.30 -14.98 15.98
CA GLU A 51 -10.13 -14.43 14.89
C GLU A 51 -9.29 -13.78 13.79
N VAL A 52 -8.11 -13.25 14.12
CA VAL A 52 -7.12 -12.81 13.12
C VAL A 52 -6.69 -13.99 12.26
N MET A 53 -6.28 -15.11 12.87
CA MET A 53 -5.89 -16.32 12.15
C MET A 53 -7.03 -16.85 11.28
N GLU A 54 -8.25 -16.94 11.83
CA GLU A 54 -9.45 -17.35 11.11
C GLU A 54 -9.72 -16.47 9.88
N SER A 55 -9.60 -15.15 10.04
CA SER A 55 -9.85 -14.18 8.98
C SER A 55 -8.83 -14.26 7.83
N VAL A 56 -7.60 -14.67 8.12
CA VAL A 56 -6.53 -14.78 7.11
C VAL A 56 -6.55 -16.13 6.39
N TYR A 57 -6.83 -17.23 7.10
CA TYR A 57 -6.66 -18.58 6.54
C TYR A 57 -7.96 -19.25 6.11
N ASN A 58 -9.09 -18.93 6.76
CA ASN A 58 -10.32 -19.69 6.60
C ASN A 58 -11.48 -18.88 6.02
N ARG A 59 -11.41 -17.54 6.04
CA ARG A 59 -12.44 -16.66 5.46
C ARG A 59 -12.13 -16.23 4.03
N PRO A 60 -13.17 -15.95 3.22
CA PRO A 60 -12.98 -15.45 1.85
C PRO A 60 -12.37 -14.04 1.82
N PHE A 61 -11.62 -13.76 0.75
CA PHE A 61 -10.97 -12.47 0.48
C PHE A 61 -10.02 -11.97 1.59
N PRO A 62 -9.06 -12.80 2.06
CA PRO A 62 -8.13 -12.40 3.13
C PRO A 62 -7.31 -11.17 2.76
N ASN A 63 -6.98 -10.99 1.47
CA ASN A 63 -6.30 -9.81 0.97
C ASN A 63 -7.07 -8.50 1.24
N ARG A 64 -8.41 -8.52 1.20
CA ARG A 64 -9.23 -7.35 1.51
C ARG A 64 -9.21 -7.05 3.00
N PHE A 65 -9.33 -8.07 3.85
CA PHE A 65 -9.17 -7.92 5.29
C PHE A 65 -7.81 -7.35 5.65
N LEU A 66 -6.73 -7.92 5.12
CA LEU A 66 -5.36 -7.43 5.34
C LEU A 66 -5.21 -5.97 4.89
N ALA A 67 -5.82 -5.58 3.76
CA ALA A 67 -5.77 -4.20 3.29
C ALA A 67 -6.43 -3.19 4.24
N THR A 68 -7.44 -3.58 5.03
CA THR A 68 -8.07 -2.68 6.01
C THR A 68 -7.09 -2.26 7.11
N ILE A 69 -6.14 -3.14 7.46
CA ILE A 69 -5.14 -2.87 8.49
C ILE A 69 -4.13 -1.83 8.03
N ALA A 70 -3.86 -1.75 6.72
CA ALA A 70 -3.02 -0.68 6.21
C ALA A 70 -3.61 0.70 6.46
N TYR A 71 -4.94 0.87 6.47
CA TYR A 71 -5.53 2.17 6.83
C TYR A 71 -5.44 2.43 8.35
N PHE A 72 -5.50 1.40 9.19
CA PHE A 72 -5.21 1.55 10.62
C PHE A 72 -3.78 2.05 10.87
N LEU A 73 -2.80 1.54 10.12
CA LEU A 73 -1.41 1.98 10.24
C LEU A 73 -1.21 3.44 9.79
N ALA A 74 -2.02 3.92 8.83
CA ALA A 74 -1.97 5.31 8.38
C ALA A 74 -2.31 6.31 9.51
N ASP A 75 -3.23 5.92 10.40
CA ASP A 75 -3.61 6.70 11.58
C ASP A 75 -2.50 6.75 12.66
N HIS A 76 -1.44 5.96 12.53
CA HIS A 76 -0.38 5.79 13.54
C HIS A 76 1.02 6.07 12.96
N THR A 77 1.12 6.95 11.97
CA THR A 77 2.42 7.31 11.35
C THR A 77 3.35 8.11 12.25
N ASP A 78 2.87 8.58 13.40
CA ASP A 78 3.65 9.12 14.52
C ASP A 78 4.40 8.03 15.30
N ASN A 79 3.99 6.77 15.17
CA ASN A 79 4.69 5.63 15.75
C ASN A 79 5.81 5.15 14.81
N ASP A 80 7.06 5.16 15.30
CA ASP A 80 8.24 4.76 14.53
C ASP A 80 8.11 3.37 13.89
N TYR A 81 7.53 2.40 14.60
CA TYR A 81 7.36 1.05 14.07
C TYR A 81 6.39 1.03 12.88
N ALA A 82 5.25 1.71 12.99
CA ALA A 82 4.28 1.78 11.89
C ALA A 82 4.86 2.53 10.68
N LEU A 83 5.52 3.67 10.91
CA LEU A 83 6.19 4.44 9.87
C LEU A 83 7.27 3.63 9.14
N ASN A 84 8.10 2.89 9.89
CA ASN A 84 9.14 2.04 9.32
C ASN A 84 8.55 0.86 8.53
N LEU A 85 7.48 0.24 9.02
CA LEU A 85 6.79 -0.84 8.30
C LEU A 85 6.21 -0.34 6.98
N ILE A 86 5.49 0.78 7.00
CA ILE A 86 4.88 1.39 5.81
C ILE A 86 5.97 1.76 4.80
N THR A 87 6.93 2.58 5.22
CA THR A 87 7.98 3.10 4.30
C THR A 87 8.88 1.96 3.80
N GLY A 88 9.19 0.96 4.63
CA GLY A 88 9.91 -0.24 4.21
C GLY A 88 9.15 -1.05 3.16
N SER A 89 7.84 -1.25 3.35
CA SER A 89 6.99 -1.92 2.36
C SER A 89 6.92 -1.15 1.04
N LEU A 90 6.79 0.17 1.09
CA LEU A 90 6.81 1.03 -0.10
C LEU A 90 8.18 0.98 -0.80
N ARG A 91 9.31 1.09 -0.08
CA ARG A 91 10.65 0.93 -0.70
C ARG A 91 10.82 -0.43 -1.37
N ASN A 92 10.29 -1.49 -0.77
CA ASN A 92 10.30 -2.82 -1.38
C ASN A 92 9.53 -2.82 -2.71
N PHE A 93 8.41 -2.12 -2.83
CA PHE A 93 7.70 -1.94 -4.10
C PHE A 93 8.59 -1.30 -5.17
N PHE A 94 9.29 -0.22 -4.83
CA PHE A 94 10.19 0.45 -5.77
C PHE A 94 11.32 -0.48 -6.21
N THR A 95 12.07 -1.02 -5.25
CA THR A 95 13.23 -1.89 -5.52
C THR A 95 12.85 -3.13 -6.34
N ARG A 96 11.72 -3.77 -6.00
CA ARG A 96 11.35 -5.07 -6.57
C ARG A 96 10.45 -4.97 -7.78
N ASN A 97 9.79 -3.83 -8.03
CA ASN A 97 8.87 -3.68 -9.16
C ASN A 97 9.26 -2.50 -10.06
N VAL A 98 9.23 -1.27 -9.53
CA VAL A 98 9.39 -0.05 -10.33
C VAL A 98 10.79 0.06 -10.96
N CYS A 99 11.84 -0.24 -10.19
CA CYS A 99 13.22 -0.11 -10.65
C CYS A 99 13.62 -1.09 -11.77
N GLN A 100 12.74 -2.03 -12.12
CA GLN A 100 12.96 -2.95 -13.24
C GLN A 100 12.58 -2.37 -14.60
N TYR A 101 11.95 -1.19 -14.63
CA TYR A 101 11.58 -0.45 -15.83
C TYR A 101 12.59 0.67 -16.13
N ASP A 102 12.42 1.37 -17.24
CA ASP A 102 13.18 2.58 -17.55
C ASP A 102 12.68 3.78 -16.73
N TYR A 103 12.83 3.71 -15.41
CA TYR A 103 12.26 4.70 -14.48
C TYR A 103 13.01 6.05 -14.48
N GLN A 104 14.20 6.11 -15.08
CA GLN A 104 14.98 7.35 -15.15
C GLN A 104 14.53 8.26 -16.30
N ASN A 105 14.04 7.67 -17.39
CA ASN A 105 13.59 8.44 -18.57
C ASN A 105 12.09 8.72 -18.58
N TYR A 106 11.30 8.01 -17.77
CA TYR A 106 9.84 8.14 -17.74
C TYR A 106 9.32 8.59 -16.38
N PRO A 107 8.35 9.52 -16.34
CA PRO A 107 7.70 9.88 -15.09
C PRO A 107 6.87 8.73 -14.53
N ILE A 108 6.74 8.68 -13.22
CA ILE A 108 5.88 7.73 -12.52
C ILE A 108 4.53 8.37 -12.15
N ARG A 109 3.46 7.59 -12.32
CA ARG A 109 2.11 7.91 -11.86
C ARG A 109 1.65 6.83 -10.89
N PHE A 110 0.94 7.25 -9.85
CA PHE A 110 0.29 6.33 -8.90
C PHE A 110 -1.21 6.54 -8.92
N VAL A 111 -1.95 5.43 -8.86
CA VAL A 111 -3.41 5.47 -8.76
C VAL A 111 -3.86 4.48 -7.70
N GLY A 112 -4.83 4.89 -6.88
CA GLY A 112 -5.52 4.06 -5.91
C GLY A 112 -5.59 4.71 -4.54
N SER A 113 -6.64 4.37 -3.79
CA SER A 113 -6.90 4.94 -2.46
C SER A 113 -5.74 4.80 -1.49
N LEU A 114 -5.03 3.67 -1.52
CA LEU A 114 -3.88 3.46 -0.65
C LEU A 114 -2.68 4.34 -1.05
N ALA A 115 -2.43 4.50 -2.35
CA ALA A 115 -1.38 5.38 -2.85
C ALA A 115 -1.70 6.84 -2.50
N TYR A 116 -2.97 7.23 -2.58
CA TYR A 116 -3.42 8.56 -2.17
C TYR A 116 -3.28 8.78 -0.66
N THR A 117 -3.67 7.80 0.15
CA THR A 117 -3.53 7.82 1.62
C THR A 117 -2.07 8.03 2.04
N TYR A 118 -1.14 7.34 1.37
CA TYR A 118 0.30 7.44 1.65
C TYR A 118 1.04 8.43 0.74
N ALA A 119 0.34 9.35 0.07
CA ALA A 119 0.94 10.26 -0.90
C ALA A 119 2.13 11.07 -0.34
N PRO A 120 2.12 11.59 0.91
CA PRO A 120 3.27 12.28 1.48
C PRO A 120 4.52 11.39 1.55
N LEU A 121 4.38 10.14 2.02
CA LEU A 121 5.50 9.19 2.12
C LEU A 121 5.97 8.72 0.75
N LEU A 122 5.03 8.46 -0.18
CA LEU A 122 5.36 8.10 -1.55
C LEU A 122 6.16 9.20 -2.26
N LYS A 123 5.82 10.48 -2.06
CA LYS A 123 6.55 11.61 -2.63
C LYS A 123 8.01 11.63 -2.16
N GLU A 124 8.26 11.37 -0.88
CA GLU A 124 9.63 11.32 -0.36
C GLU A 124 10.40 10.12 -0.89
N ILE A 125 9.78 8.94 -0.98
CA ILE A 125 10.41 7.75 -1.57
C ILE A 125 10.68 7.95 -3.07
N VAL A 126 9.79 8.57 -3.83
CA VAL A 126 10.03 8.88 -5.24
C VAL A 126 11.30 9.75 -5.41
N LYS A 127 11.48 10.76 -4.54
CA LYS A 127 12.69 11.58 -4.52
C LYS A 127 13.93 10.77 -4.14
N GLU A 128 13.82 9.88 -3.16
CA GLU A 128 14.91 8.98 -2.72
C GLU A 128 15.48 8.16 -3.89
N TYR A 129 14.62 7.72 -4.81
CA TYR A 129 15.03 6.94 -6.00
C TYR A 129 15.33 7.81 -7.23
N GLY A 130 15.33 9.14 -7.11
CA GLY A 130 15.64 10.06 -8.21
C GLY A 130 14.61 10.03 -9.36
N MET A 131 13.38 9.58 -9.08
CA MET A 131 12.31 9.49 -10.08
C MET A 131 11.53 10.80 -10.20
N LYS A 132 11.00 11.07 -11.39
CA LYS A 132 10.06 12.18 -11.61
C LYS A 132 8.64 11.71 -11.30
N LEU A 133 8.07 12.19 -10.19
CA LEU A 133 6.64 12.03 -9.93
C LEU A 133 5.83 12.95 -10.85
N ASP A 134 4.82 12.41 -11.51
CA ASP A 134 3.86 13.21 -12.28
C ASP A 134 2.54 13.39 -11.52
N VAL A 135 1.82 12.30 -11.22
CA VAL A 135 0.55 12.39 -10.49
C VAL A 135 0.36 11.25 -9.49
N ILE A 136 -0.35 11.54 -8.39
CA ILE A 136 -0.92 10.55 -7.48
C ILE A 136 -2.41 10.83 -7.38
N GLU A 137 -3.24 9.90 -7.86
CA GLU A 137 -4.69 10.04 -7.86
C GLU A 137 -5.36 8.94 -7.04
N GLU A 138 -6.49 9.26 -6.42
CA GLU A 138 -7.27 8.27 -5.67
C GLU A 138 -7.98 7.29 -6.62
N THR A 139 -8.53 7.80 -7.72
CA THR A 139 -9.27 7.02 -8.72
C THR A 139 -8.91 7.48 -10.12
N LEU A 140 -9.11 6.61 -11.12
CA LEU A 140 -8.91 6.93 -12.54
C LEU A 140 -9.98 7.88 -13.11
N MET A 141 -11.00 8.23 -12.34
CA MET A 141 -12.21 8.89 -12.86
C MET A 141 -11.89 10.23 -13.53
N ASN A 142 -11.02 11.03 -12.91
CA ASN A 142 -10.64 12.35 -13.44
C ASN A 142 -9.96 12.22 -14.81
N GLY A 143 -8.96 11.35 -14.93
CA GLY A 143 -8.28 11.10 -16.20
C GLY A 143 -9.19 10.51 -17.28
N LEU A 144 -10.19 9.70 -16.91
CA LEU A 144 -11.19 9.19 -17.85
C LEU A 144 -12.11 10.30 -18.36
N ILE A 145 -12.58 11.18 -17.46
CA ILE A 145 -13.42 12.32 -17.83
C ILE A 145 -12.67 13.25 -18.77
N GLU A 146 -11.41 13.59 -18.47
CA GLU A 146 -10.58 14.44 -19.33
C GLU A 146 -10.39 13.81 -20.72
N TYR A 147 -10.02 12.53 -20.78
CA TYR A 147 -9.81 11.83 -22.04
C TYR A 147 -11.08 11.81 -22.92
N HIS A 148 -12.24 11.54 -22.33
CA HIS A 148 -13.51 11.55 -23.07
C HIS A 148 -13.99 12.96 -23.43
N SER A 149 -13.71 13.97 -22.60
CA SER A 149 -14.08 15.36 -22.89
C SER A 149 -13.26 15.92 -24.06
N MET A 150 -12.00 15.52 -24.20
CA MET A 150 -11.14 15.93 -25.31
C MET A 150 -11.50 15.23 -26.64
N ASN A 151 -12.11 14.04 -26.59
CA ASN A 151 -12.50 13.28 -27.79
C ASN A 151 -13.93 13.57 -28.29
N ILE A 152 -14.67 14.48 -27.65
CA ILE A 152 -15.99 14.94 -28.11
C ILE A 152 -15.86 16.11 -29.12
N GLU A 153 -14.64 16.62 -29.38
CA GLU A 153 -14.38 17.71 -30.33
C GLU A 153 -13.98 17.26 -31.76
N GLU A 154 -14.08 15.97 -32.14
CA GLU A 154 -13.90 15.56 -33.55
C GLU A 154 -15.26 15.41 -34.26
N PRO A 155 -15.56 16.25 -35.30
CA PRO A 155 -16.80 16.20 -36.09
C PRO A 155 -16.85 15.07 -37.12
#